data_AF-A0A0S2SAQ0-F1
#
_entry.id   AF-A0A0S2SAQ0-F1
#
_cell.length_a   1.000
_cell.length_b   1.000
_cell.length_c   1.000
_cell.angle_alpha   90.00
_cell.angle_beta   90.00
_cell.angle_gamma   90.00
#
_symmetry.space_group_name_H-M   'P 1'
#
loop_
_entity.id
_entity.type
_entity.pdbx_description
1 polymer ?
#
loop_
_entity_poly.entity_id
_entity_poly.type
_entity_poly.pdbx_seq_one_letter_code
_entity_poly.pdbx_strand_id
1 'polypeptide(L)'
;MEKLQFQYQTTKPIRKPAHVGVVGSGDLEIIVEPVEGQTTNISILTGSEGFGQVWENVLTRFFTRYPITANITVHDFGATPGVVMLRFTQVLEVLDYAE
;
A
#
# COMPACT_ATOMS: atom_id res chain seq x y z
N MET A 1 -16.32 1.36 9.39
CA MET A 1 -15.32 1.88 8.44
C MET A 1 -14.37 2.79 9.20
N GLU A 2 -13.06 2.56 9.06
CA GLU A 2 -12.02 3.33 9.73
C GLU A 2 -11.03 3.94 8.73
N LYS A 3 -10.37 5.03 9.15
CA LYS A 3 -9.27 5.66 8.42
C LYS A 3 -7.97 5.44 9.16
N LEU A 4 -6.98 4.89 8.48
CA LEU A 4 -5.64 4.66 9.02
C LEU A 4 -4.61 5.47 8.24
N GLN A 5 -3.57 5.92 8.93
CA GLN A 5 -2.46 6.65 8.34
C GLN A 5 -1.16 6.02 8.79
N PHE A 6 -0.27 5.74 7.85
CA PHE A 6 1.06 5.18 8.12
C PHE A 6 2.13 5.97 7.38
N GLN A 7 3.34 5.99 7.95
CA GLN A 7 4.53 6.58 7.34
C GLN A 7 5.73 5.64 7.47
N TYR A 8 6.51 5.54 6.40
CA TYR A 8 7.76 4.78 6.37
C TYR A 8 8.86 5.62 5.74
N GLN A 9 10.05 5.59 6.33
CA GLN A 9 11.26 6.12 5.70
C GLN A 9 11.68 5.16 4.57
N THR A 10 11.88 5.69 3.37
CA THR A 10 12.10 4.92 2.14
C THR A 10 13.16 5.58 1.27
N THR A 11 13.73 4.84 0.33
CA THR A 11 14.95 5.26 -0.40
C THR A 11 14.87 5.09 -1.91
N LYS A 12 13.82 4.46 -2.44
CA LYS A 12 13.66 4.16 -3.87
C LYS A 12 12.43 4.90 -4.45
N PRO A 13 12.54 6.16 -4.88
CA PRO A 13 11.42 6.88 -5.47
C PRO A 13 10.91 6.24 -6.76
N ILE A 14 9.58 6.19 -6.89
CA ILE A 14 8.92 5.71 -8.10
C ILE A 14 8.86 6.83 -9.16
N ARG A 15 8.74 6.46 -10.44
CA ARG A 15 8.80 7.42 -11.57
C ARG A 15 7.50 7.57 -12.34
N LYS A 16 6.53 6.71 -12.09
CA LYS A 16 5.22 6.69 -12.76
C LYS A 16 4.15 6.27 -11.75
N PRO A 17 2.89 6.71 -11.94
CA PRO A 17 1.80 6.25 -11.10
C PRO A 17 1.45 4.78 -11.39
N ALA A 18 0.77 4.14 -10.44
CA ALA A 18 0.22 2.79 -10.59
C ALA A 18 -1.14 2.67 -9.92
N HIS A 19 -2.01 1.82 -10.46
CA HIS A 19 -3.29 1.45 -9.86
C HIS A 19 -3.49 -0.06 -10.00
N VAL A 20 -3.86 -0.71 -8.91
CA VAL A 20 -4.09 -2.16 -8.86
C VAL A 20 -5.33 -2.45 -8.03
N GLY A 21 -6.16 -3.38 -8.51
CA GLY A 21 -7.31 -3.89 -7.77
C GLY A 21 -8.58 -3.06 -7.91
N VAL A 22 -9.61 -3.43 -7.15
CA VAL A 22 -10.93 -2.81 -7.12
C VAL A 22 -11.53 -2.91 -5.71
N VAL A 23 -12.48 -2.05 -5.38
CA VAL A 23 -13.17 -2.07 -4.07
C VAL A 23 -14.35 -3.06 -4.08
N GLY A 24 -14.02 -4.35 -4.19
CA GLY A 24 -14.97 -5.47 -4.10
C GLY A 24 -14.85 -6.21 -2.77
N SER A 25 -15.91 -6.91 -2.35
CA SER A 25 -15.88 -7.72 -1.12
C SER A 25 -14.69 -8.68 -1.10
N GLY A 26 -13.84 -8.57 -0.09
CA GLY A 26 -12.62 -9.37 0.05
C GLY A 26 -11.43 -8.92 -0.80
N ASP A 27 -11.52 -7.74 -1.44
CA ASP A 27 -10.44 -7.12 -2.22
C ASP A 27 -10.25 -5.64 -1.85
N LEU A 28 -9.23 -5.03 -2.44
CA LEU A 28 -8.85 -3.64 -2.26
C LEU A 28 -8.35 -3.04 -3.57
N GLU A 29 -8.47 -1.72 -3.70
CA GLU A 29 -7.70 -0.96 -4.67
C GLU A 29 -6.53 -0.24 -4.01
N ILE A 30 -5.42 -0.13 -4.73
CA ILE A 30 -4.23 0.62 -4.33
C ILE A 30 -3.88 1.59 -5.45
N ILE A 31 -3.85 2.88 -5.13
CA ILE A 31 -3.40 3.96 -6.01
C ILE A 31 -2.07 4.47 -5.47
N VAL A 32 -1.07 4.53 -6.33
CA VAL A 32 0.29 4.94 -5.97
C VAL A 32 0.75 6.07 -6.89
N GLU A 33 1.23 7.16 -6.29
CA GLU A 33 1.66 8.37 -6.99
C GLU A 33 3.09 8.74 -6.60
N PRO A 34 3.92 9.22 -7.55
CA PRO A 34 5.25 9.74 -7.24
C PRO A 34 5.19 10.90 -6.24
N VAL A 35 6.17 10.94 -5.34
CA VAL A 35 6.33 12.03 -4.36
C VAL A 35 7.80 12.39 -4.23
N GLU A 36 8.08 13.65 -3.91
CA GLU A 36 9.43 14.09 -3.56
C GLU A 36 9.78 13.72 -2.10
N GLY A 37 11.08 13.54 -1.83
CA GLY A 37 11.60 13.26 -0.50
C GLY A 37 11.98 11.79 -0.29
N GLN A 38 11.95 11.35 0.97
CA GLN A 38 12.42 10.03 1.43
C GLN A 38 11.40 9.34 2.34
N THR A 39 10.13 9.72 2.24
CA THR A 39 9.06 9.18 3.08
C THR A 39 7.92 8.70 2.21
N THR A 40 7.40 7.52 2.52
CA THR A 40 6.15 7.02 1.95
C THR A 40 5.00 7.29 2.90
N ASN A 41 3.98 7.98 2.42
CA ASN A 41 2.74 8.21 3.15
C ASN A 41 1.67 7.25 2.64
N ILE A 42 0.97 6.57 3.56
CA ILE A 42 -0.11 5.65 3.21
C ILE A 42 -1.38 6.06 3.94
N SER A 43 -2.44 6.30 3.17
CA SER A 43 -3.80 6.55 3.67
C SER A 43 -4.70 5.38 3.31
N ILE A 44 -5.31 4.76 4.31
CA ILE A 44 -6.19 3.60 4.13
C ILE A 44 -7.60 3.95 4.61
N LEU A 45 -8.59 3.70 3.76
CA LEU A 45 -9.99 3.61 4.15
C LEU A 45 -10.42 2.15 4.10
N THR A 46 -10.73 1.54 5.24
CA THR A 46 -11.10 0.12 5.30
C THR A 46 -12.49 -0.07 5.92
N GLY A 47 -13.23 -1.02 5.36
CA GLY A 47 -14.49 -1.51 5.94
C GLY A 47 -14.31 -2.31 7.23
N SER A 48 -13.11 -2.84 7.49
CA SER A 48 -12.80 -3.71 8.63
C SER A 48 -12.20 -2.93 9.80
N GLU A 49 -12.98 -2.73 10.86
CA GLU A 49 -12.55 -1.96 12.04
C GLU A 49 -11.69 -2.78 13.01
N GLY A 50 -10.73 -2.13 13.69
CA GLY A 50 -9.93 -2.74 14.75
C GLY A 50 -8.74 -3.56 14.24
N PHE A 51 -8.42 -3.49 12.95
CA PHE A 51 -7.32 -4.24 12.31
C PHE A 51 -6.07 -3.39 12.06
N GLY A 52 -5.96 -2.19 12.65
CA GLY A 52 -4.82 -1.29 12.48
C GLY A 52 -3.45 -1.94 12.71
N GLN A 53 -3.30 -2.77 13.75
CA GLN A 53 -2.04 -3.48 14.01
C GLN A 53 -1.71 -4.52 12.93
N VAL A 54 -2.73 -5.19 12.36
CA VAL A 54 -2.53 -6.16 11.28
C VAL A 54 -2.08 -5.43 10.01
N TRP A 55 -2.70 -4.28 9.70
CA TRP A 55 -2.26 -3.39 8.63
C TRP A 55 -0.81 -2.95 8.81
N GLU A 56 -0.44 -2.46 9.99
CA GLU A 56 0.93 -2.06 10.31
C GLU A 56 1.93 -3.20 10.06
N ASN A 57 1.62 -4.42 10.51
CA ASN A 57 2.48 -5.58 10.34
C ASN A 57 2.68 -5.95 8.85
N VAL A 58 1.63 -5.91 8.04
CA VAL A 58 1.70 -6.18 6.60
C VAL A 58 2.53 -5.12 5.89
N LEU A 59 2.25 -3.85 6.16
CA LEU A 59 2.97 -2.72 5.55
C LEU A 59 4.44 -2.69 5.97
N THR A 60 4.74 -2.91 7.25
CA THR A 60 6.13 -2.97 7.76
C THR A 60 6.91 -4.06 7.05
N ARG A 61 6.32 -5.25 6.89
CA ARG A 61 6.96 -6.35 6.16
C ARG A 61 7.18 -6.00 4.68
N PHE A 62 6.24 -5.33 4.04
CA PHE A 62 6.36 -4.87 2.66
C PHE A 62 7.51 -3.85 2.51
N PHE A 63 7.51 -2.76 3.29
CA PHE A 63 8.50 -1.69 3.18
C PHE A 63 9.91 -2.09 3.66
N THR A 64 10.01 -3.07 4.55
CA THR A 64 11.31 -3.67 4.91
C THR A 64 12.00 -4.29 3.69
N ARG A 65 11.21 -4.88 2.77
CA ARG A 65 11.75 -5.51 1.55
C ARG A 65 11.83 -4.55 0.38
N TYR A 66 10.83 -3.68 0.23
CA TYR A 66 10.67 -2.81 -0.93
C TYR A 66 10.51 -1.36 -0.46
N PRO A 67 11.61 -0.62 -0.24
CA PRO A 67 11.58 0.73 0.30
C PRO A 67 11.21 1.77 -0.80
N ILE A 68 10.08 1.56 -1.49
CA ILE A 68 9.58 2.48 -2.52
C ILE A 68 9.12 3.79 -1.88
N THR A 69 9.47 4.93 -2.47
CA THR A 69 9.02 6.26 -2.02
C THR A 69 7.87 6.75 -2.89
N ALA A 70 6.70 6.91 -2.27
CA ALA A 70 5.44 7.26 -2.96
C ALA A 70 4.40 7.84 -2.00
N ASN A 71 3.34 8.45 -2.54
CA ASN A 71 2.07 8.59 -1.83
C ASN A 71 1.16 7.42 -2.22
N ILE A 72 0.58 6.75 -1.23
CA ILE A 72 -0.26 5.55 -1.43
C ILE A 72 -1.64 5.79 -0.83
N THR A 73 -2.66 5.58 -1.64
CA THR A 73 -4.06 5.55 -1.20
C THR A 73 -4.60 4.14 -1.36
N VAL A 74 -5.27 3.63 -0.33
CA VAL A 74 -5.91 2.32 -0.34
C VAL A 74 -7.37 2.45 0.03
N HIS A 75 -8.24 1.84 -0.76
CA HIS A 75 -9.64 1.61 -0.37
C HIS A 75 -9.87 0.10 -0.29
N ASP A 76 -10.16 -0.37 0.91
CA ASP A 76 -10.27 -1.79 1.23
C ASP A 76 -11.70 -2.16 1.64
N PHE A 77 -12.18 -3.28 1.10
CA PHE A 77 -13.47 -3.86 1.46
C PHE A 77 -13.31 -5.27 2.05
N GLY A 78 -12.46 -5.36 3.08
CA GLY A 78 -12.31 -6.56 3.90
C GLY A 78 -11.38 -7.61 3.29
N ALA A 79 -10.36 -7.18 2.54
CA ALA A 79 -9.35 -8.07 2.01
C ALA A 79 -8.56 -8.75 3.12
N THR A 80 -8.26 -10.04 2.93
CA THR A 80 -7.38 -10.75 3.87
C THR A 80 -5.94 -10.20 3.76
N PRO A 81 -5.12 -10.31 4.83
CA PRO A 81 -3.72 -9.85 4.80
C PRO A 81 -2.89 -10.41 3.64
N GLY A 82 -3.20 -11.64 3.19
CA GLY A 82 -2.55 -12.24 2.02
C GLY A 82 -2.90 -11.54 0.71
N VAL A 83 -4.17 -11.15 0.52
CA VAL A 83 -4.63 -10.39 -0.65
C VAL A 83 -4.02 -8.99 -0.63
N VAL A 84 -3.98 -8.34 0.53
CA VAL A 84 -3.30 -7.05 0.71
C VAL A 84 -1.84 -7.12 0.23
N MET A 85 -1.05 -8.07 0.75
CA MET A 85 0.34 -8.25 0.34
C MET A 85 0.49 -8.54 -1.16
N LEU A 86 -0.42 -9.35 -1.73
CA LEU A 86 -0.43 -9.66 -3.15
C LEU A 86 -0.64 -8.39 -4.00
N ARG A 87 -1.65 -7.57 -3.68
CA ARG A 87 -1.95 -6.31 -4.40
C ARG A 87 -0.79 -5.32 -4.31
N PHE A 88 -0.18 -5.18 -3.13
CA PHE A 88 1.03 -4.36 -2.96
C PHE A 88 2.21 -4.87 -3.80
N THR A 89 2.36 -6.18 -3.94
CA THR A 89 3.42 -6.77 -4.79
C THR A 89 3.13 -6.55 -6.27
N GLN A 90 1.88 -6.63 -6.70
CA GLN A 90 1.46 -6.32 -8.07
C GLN A 90 1.70 -4.85 -8.45
N VAL A 91 1.60 -3.93 -7.48
CA VAL A 91 2.02 -2.53 -7.71
C VAL A 91 3.48 -2.46 -8.14
N LEU A 92 4.37 -3.23 -7.54
CA LEU A 92 5.79 -3.27 -7.92
C LEU A 92 5.99 -3.75 -9.36
N GLU A 93 5.21 -4.74 -9.79
CA GLU A 93 5.21 -5.23 -11.17
C GLU A 93 4.78 -4.12 -12.14
N VAL A 94 3.66 -3.44 -11.86
CA VAL A 94 3.19 -2.31 -12.69
C VAL A 94 4.24 -1.19 -12.74
N LEU A 95 4.98 -0.98 -11.65
CA LEU A 95 6.05 0.02 -11.57
C LEU A 95 7.35 -0.38 -12.26
N ASP A 96 7.45 -1.58 -12.84
CA ASP A 96 8.70 -2.17 -13.35
C ASP A 96 9.82 -2.17 -12.30
N TYR A 97 9.48 -2.41 -11.03
CA TYR A 97 10.43 -2.37 -9.93
C TYR A 97 11.46 -3.50 -10.03
N ALA A 98 12.74 -3.12 -10.09
CA ALA A 98 13.86 -4.05 -9.98
C ALA A 98 14.38 -4.09 -8.53
N GLU A 99 14.57 -5.30 -7.98
CA GLU A 99 15.17 -5.51 -6.65
C GLU A 99 16.59 -4.90 -6.55
#